data_AF-A0AAU3BRH7-F1
#
_entry.id   AF-A0AAU3BRH7-F1
#
_cell.length_a   1.000
_cell.length_b   1.000
_cell.length_c   1.000
_cell.angle_alpha   90.00
_cell.angle_beta   90.00
_cell.angle_gamma   90.00
#
_symmetry.space_group_name_H-M   'P 1'
#
loop_
_entity.id
_entity.type
_entity.pdbx_description
1 polymer ?
#
loop_
_entity_poly.entity_id
_entity_poly.type
_entity_poly.pdbx_seq_one_letter_code
_entity_poly.pdbx_strand_id
1 'polypeptide(L)'
;MRLDLPSIRAEHPRNAALLDFLRAQGCPPSGPDDYALGEWQLHTHPDLLDRLAELARRAPLHAAYGVPVLAREGVAAAAALGTSVLLVRLPAAPTDLEAGTPAPFLAGHGWQAVDAWQSGLPCAEGARRLSGAVRRALAGARDLAS
;
A
#
# COMPACT_ATOMS: atom_id res chain seq x y z
N MET A 1 13.57 -15.28 -4.30
CA MET A 1 12.74 -14.24 -3.67
C MET A 1 12.71 -14.54 -2.17
N ARG A 2 13.32 -13.71 -1.33
CA ARG A 2 13.41 -14.00 0.11
C ARG A 2 12.14 -13.47 0.77
N LEU A 3 11.14 -14.32 0.93
CA LEU A 3 9.92 -14.02 1.67
C LEU A 3 10.16 -14.37 3.15
N ASP A 4 10.63 -13.40 3.91
CA ASP A 4 10.46 -13.33 5.37
C ASP A 4 9.89 -11.94 5.66
N LEU A 5 8.59 -11.75 5.47
CA LEU A 5 7.93 -10.44 5.62
C LEU A 5 7.14 -10.38 6.93
N PRO A 6 7.74 -9.79 7.97
CA PRO A 6 6.98 -8.82 8.74
C PRO A 6 7.81 -7.55 8.95
N SER A 7 7.29 -6.39 8.56
CA SER A 7 7.81 -5.10 9.06
C SER A 7 6.78 -3.98 8.93
N ILE A 8 5.68 -4.19 9.65
CA ILE A 8 4.83 -3.14 10.20
C ILE A 8 4.61 -3.48 11.66
N ARG A 9 4.66 -2.48 12.55
CA ARG A 9 4.43 -2.68 13.98
C ARG A 9 2.92 -2.81 14.20
N ALA A 10 2.46 -4.00 14.54
CA ALA A 10 1.04 -4.31 14.70
C ALA A 10 0.43 -3.54 15.88
N GLU A 11 1.22 -3.35 16.92
CA GLU A 11 0.91 -2.63 18.15
C GLU A 11 0.89 -1.11 17.98
N HIS A 12 1.41 -0.57 16.86
CA HIS A 12 1.46 0.87 16.66
C HIS A 12 0.07 1.44 16.34
N PRO A 13 -0.46 2.40 17.12
CA PRO A 13 -1.85 2.85 16.99
C PRO A 13 -2.15 3.46 15.63
N ARG A 14 -1.16 4.05 14.95
CA ARG A 14 -1.33 4.57 13.58
C ARG A 14 -1.64 3.48 12.55
N ASN A 15 -1.25 2.24 12.81
CA ASN A 15 -1.49 1.12 11.89
C ASN A 15 -2.83 0.42 12.17
N ALA A 16 -3.44 0.60 13.35
CA ALA A 16 -4.62 -0.15 13.78
C ALA A 16 -5.75 -0.18 12.73
N ALA A 17 -6.22 0.99 12.29
CA ALA A 17 -7.31 1.06 11.30
C ALA A 17 -6.96 0.39 9.96
N LEU A 18 -5.71 0.51 9.49
CA LEU A 18 -5.25 -0.19 8.29
C LEU A 18 -5.25 -1.70 8.54
N LEU A 19 -4.65 -2.15 9.64
CA LEU A 19 -4.49 -3.56 9.95
C LEU A 19 -5.83 -4.27 10.15
N ASP A 20 -6.79 -3.63 10.79
CA ASP A 20 -8.14 -4.18 10.95
C ASP A 20 -8.85 -4.29 9.59
N PHE A 21 -8.69 -3.27 8.73
CA PHE A 21 -9.20 -3.30 7.36
C PHE A 21 -8.58 -4.43 6.52
N LEU A 22 -7.26 -4.62 6.59
CA LEU A 22 -6.56 -5.68 5.85
C LEU A 22 -6.89 -7.07 6.42
N ARG A 23 -6.98 -7.20 7.74
CA ARG A 23 -7.33 -8.47 8.40
C ARG A 23 -8.71 -8.96 7.99
N ALA A 24 -9.68 -8.06 7.84
CA ALA A 24 -11.03 -8.41 7.41
C ALA A 24 -11.09 -9.01 5.99
N GLN A 25 -10.05 -8.80 5.17
CA GLN A 25 -9.94 -9.33 3.82
C GLN A 25 -9.11 -10.61 3.76
N GLY A 26 -8.15 -10.78 4.68
CA GLY A 26 -7.20 -11.88 4.66
C GLY A 26 -7.87 -13.24 4.77
N CYS A 27 -7.61 -14.10 3.78
CA CYS A 27 -7.93 -15.51 3.83
C CYS A 27 -6.69 -16.36 3.50
N PRO A 28 -6.60 -17.60 4.02
CA PRO A 28 -5.58 -18.54 3.58
C PRO A 28 -5.81 -18.91 2.10
N PRO A 29 -4.75 -19.26 1.35
CA PRO A 29 -4.91 -19.80 0.00
C PRO A 29 -5.73 -21.10 0.06
N SER A 30 -6.66 -21.25 -0.88
CA SER A 30 -7.58 -22.38 -0.97
C SER A 30 -7.02 -23.53 -1.82
N GLY A 31 -5.97 -23.28 -2.62
CA GLY A 31 -5.33 -24.28 -3.46
C GLY A 31 -3.97 -23.87 -4.02
N PRO A 32 -3.29 -24.76 -4.76
CA PRO A 32 -1.94 -24.53 -5.29
C PRO A 32 -1.88 -23.46 -6.41
N ASP A 33 -3.02 -23.15 -7.02
CA ASP A 33 -3.13 -22.15 -8.10
C ASP A 33 -3.36 -20.73 -7.56
N ASP A 34 -3.61 -20.58 -6.26
CA ASP A 34 -3.78 -19.27 -5.65
C ASP A 34 -2.41 -18.58 -5.52
N TYR A 35 -2.32 -17.35 -6.00
CA TYR A 35 -1.21 -16.48 -5.64
C TYR A 35 -1.24 -16.26 -4.12
N ALA A 36 -0.12 -16.49 -3.46
CA ALA A 36 0.02 -16.32 -2.02
C ALA A 36 1.18 -15.39 -1.68
N LEU A 37 1.03 -14.68 -0.57
CA LEU A 37 2.05 -13.82 0.03
C LEU A 37 2.23 -14.23 1.50
N GLY A 38 3.17 -15.14 1.73
CA GLY A 38 3.29 -15.84 3.01
C GLY A 38 2.15 -16.82 3.21
N GLU A 39 1.47 -16.74 4.34
CA GLU A 39 0.35 -17.64 4.71
C GLU A 39 -1.02 -17.18 4.14
N TRP A 40 -1.04 -16.05 3.43
CA TRP A 40 -2.27 -15.40 2.98
C TRP A 40 -2.39 -15.42 1.46
N GLN A 41 -3.61 -15.56 0.95
CA GLN A 41 -3.90 -15.35 -0.46
C GLN A 41 -3.55 -13.90 -0.85
N LEU A 42 -2.94 -13.70 -2.01
CA LEU A 42 -2.57 -12.40 -2.54
C LEU A 42 -3.84 -11.64 -2.93
N HIS A 43 -4.13 -10.55 -2.21
CA HIS A 43 -5.31 -9.69 -2.47
C HIS A 43 -4.98 -8.52 -3.40
N THR A 44 -3.92 -8.67 -4.20
CA THR A 44 -3.50 -7.70 -5.22
C THR A 44 -3.08 -8.43 -6.49
N HIS A 45 -3.21 -7.78 -7.63
CA HIS A 45 -2.60 -8.28 -8.86
C HIS A 45 -1.06 -8.24 -8.75
N PRO A 46 -0.32 -9.25 -9.26
CA PRO A 46 1.15 -9.25 -9.26
C PRO A 46 1.77 -7.99 -9.85
N ASP A 47 1.26 -7.50 -10.99
CA ASP A 47 1.75 -6.25 -11.61
C ASP A 47 1.66 -5.04 -10.68
N LEU A 48 0.67 -5.00 -9.78
CA LEU A 48 0.52 -3.90 -8.83
C LEU A 48 1.52 -4.02 -7.68
N LEU A 49 1.92 -5.23 -7.29
CA LEU A 49 3.02 -5.46 -6.35
C LEU A 49 4.33 -4.95 -6.95
N ASP A 50 4.62 -5.33 -8.19
CA ASP A 50 5.83 -4.87 -8.91
C ASP A 50 5.81 -3.35 -9.06
N ARG A 51 4.66 -2.78 -9.41
CA ARG A 51 4.46 -1.34 -9.48
C ARG A 51 4.77 -0.64 -8.16
N LEU A 52 4.28 -1.17 -7.03
CA LEU A 52 4.57 -0.61 -5.72
C LEU A 52 6.07 -0.67 -5.38
N ALA A 53 6.75 -1.76 -5.72
CA ALA A 53 8.19 -1.91 -5.54
C ALA A 53 8.99 -0.92 -6.40
N GLU A 54 8.56 -0.67 -7.64
CA GLU A 54 9.17 0.32 -8.53
C GLU A 54 9.05 1.75 -7.99
N LEU A 55 7.88 2.10 -7.45
CA LEU A 55 7.62 3.46 -6.94
C LEU A 55 8.50 3.82 -5.74
N ALA A 56 8.98 2.82 -5.00
CA ALA A 56 9.77 2.99 -3.80
C ALA A 56 11.00 2.07 -3.76
N ARG A 57 11.84 2.08 -4.81
CA ARG A 57 13.04 1.22 -4.95
C ARG A 57 14.02 1.16 -3.76
N ARG A 58 13.94 2.11 -2.83
CA ARG A 58 14.80 2.21 -1.63
C ARG A 58 14.06 1.95 -0.31
N ALA A 59 12.75 1.72 -0.35
CA ALA A 59 11.96 1.40 0.82
C ALA A 59 11.75 -0.12 0.87
N PRO A 60 11.81 -0.73 2.06
CA PRO A 60 11.48 -2.13 2.20
C PRO A 60 9.99 -2.35 1.89
N LEU A 61 9.70 -3.40 1.11
CA LEU A 61 8.36 -3.88 0.86
C LEU A 61 7.99 -4.91 1.93
N HIS A 62 6.79 -4.79 2.48
CA HIS A 62 6.21 -5.66 3.50
C HIS A 62 4.91 -6.26 3.00
N ALA A 63 4.35 -7.16 3.81
CA ALA A 63 3.06 -7.76 3.58
C ALA A 63 2.23 -7.75 4.87
N ALA A 64 0.92 -7.62 4.74
CA ALA A 64 -0.03 -7.80 5.82
C ALA A 64 -1.31 -8.42 5.27
N TYR A 65 -1.67 -9.61 5.76
CA TYR A 65 -2.90 -10.29 5.34
C TYR A 65 -3.05 -10.40 3.81
N GLY A 66 -1.97 -10.77 3.11
CA GLY A 66 -1.99 -10.94 1.66
C GLY A 66 -1.87 -9.64 0.84
N VAL A 67 -1.69 -8.51 1.51
CA VAL A 67 -1.61 -7.18 0.88
C VAL A 67 -0.18 -6.61 0.99
N PRO A 68 0.47 -6.20 -0.12
CA PRO A 68 1.76 -5.53 -0.07
C PRO A 68 1.66 -4.14 0.54
N VAL A 69 2.61 -3.82 1.42
CA VAL A 69 2.64 -2.58 2.20
C VAL A 69 4.05 -1.99 2.18
N LEU A 70 4.16 -0.69 1.93
CA LEU A 70 5.38 0.07 2.23
C LEU A 70 5.28 0.65 3.62
N ALA A 71 6.35 0.55 4.40
CA ALA A 71 6.43 1.11 5.74
C ALA A 71 7.75 1.81 6.00
N ARG A 72 7.76 2.69 6.99
CA ARG A 72 8.96 3.35 7.49
C ARG A 72 8.92 3.38 9.01
N GLU A 73 10.00 2.93 9.66
CA GLU A 73 10.10 2.80 11.12
C GLU A 73 8.91 2.03 11.76
N GLY A 74 8.36 1.04 11.03
CA GLY A 74 7.22 0.24 11.46
C GLY A 74 5.84 0.88 11.23
N VAL A 75 5.74 2.11 10.72
CA VAL A 75 4.47 2.76 10.38
C VAL A 75 4.18 2.60 8.88
N ALA A 76 2.99 2.10 8.54
CA ALA A 76 2.58 1.89 7.15
C ALA A 76 2.35 3.22 6.43
N ALA A 77 2.88 3.33 5.21
CA ALA A 77 2.86 4.53 4.38
C ALA A 77 2.04 4.34 3.09
N ALA A 78 2.08 3.15 2.50
CA ALA A 78 1.29 2.83 1.30
C ALA A 78 0.90 1.36 1.28
N ALA A 79 -0.21 1.02 0.62
CA ALA A 79 -0.65 -0.36 0.40
C ALA A 79 -1.26 -0.54 -0.99
N ALA A 80 -1.07 -1.71 -1.59
CA ALA A 80 -1.58 -2.09 -2.91
C ALA A 80 -2.77 -3.04 -2.80
N LEU A 81 -3.92 -2.65 -3.36
CA LEU A 81 -5.17 -3.41 -3.25
C LEU A 81 -5.80 -3.69 -4.62
N GLY A 82 -6.32 -4.90 -4.79
CA GLY A 82 -7.01 -5.31 -6.01
C GLY A 82 -6.11 -5.17 -7.24
N THR A 83 -6.62 -4.57 -8.30
CA THR A 83 -5.90 -4.47 -9.59
C THR A 83 -5.30 -3.10 -9.87
N SER A 84 -5.75 -2.05 -9.16
CA SER A 84 -5.33 -0.68 -9.48
C SER A 84 -5.27 0.28 -8.29
N VAL A 85 -5.68 -0.11 -7.08
CA VAL A 85 -5.79 0.85 -5.98
C VAL A 85 -4.50 0.92 -5.19
N LEU A 86 -3.93 2.12 -5.10
CA LEU A 86 -2.91 2.45 -4.11
C LEU A 86 -3.51 3.29 -3.01
N LEU A 87 -3.48 2.76 -1.79
CA LEU A 87 -3.70 3.56 -0.60
C LEU A 87 -2.40 4.24 -0.23
N VAL A 88 -2.42 5.56 -0.07
CA VAL A 88 -1.27 6.35 0.39
C VAL A 88 -1.64 7.15 1.63
N ARG A 89 -0.78 7.12 2.65
CA ARG A 89 -0.98 7.86 3.90
C ARG A 89 -0.56 9.31 3.70
N LEU A 90 -1.52 10.17 3.39
CA LEU A 90 -1.32 11.59 3.16
C LEU A 90 -2.40 12.42 3.90
N PRO A 91 -2.05 13.62 4.40
CA PRO A 91 -2.98 14.44 5.18
C PRO A 91 -4.17 14.95 4.36
N ALA A 92 -4.03 15.04 3.04
CA ALA A 92 -5.08 15.44 2.12
C ALA A 92 -4.97 14.64 0.81
N ALA A 93 -6.09 14.53 0.10
CA ALA A 93 -6.13 13.91 -1.22
C ALA A 93 -5.22 14.68 -2.20
N PRO A 94 -4.33 14.00 -2.92
CA PRO A 94 -3.52 14.65 -3.95
C PRO A 94 -4.43 15.10 -5.10
N THR A 95 -4.34 16.38 -5.48
CA THR A 95 -5.16 16.96 -6.57
C THR A 95 -4.56 16.73 -7.96
N ASP A 96 -3.31 16.27 -8.02
CA ASP A 96 -2.53 16.06 -9.24
C ASP A 96 -2.47 14.60 -9.70
N LEU A 97 -3.22 13.72 -9.01
CA LEU A 97 -3.33 12.29 -9.27
C LEU A 97 -4.80 11.90 -9.49
N GLU A 98 -5.01 10.91 -10.35
CA GLU A 98 -6.30 10.25 -10.50
C GLU A 98 -6.68 9.54 -9.20
N ALA A 99 -7.90 9.79 -8.75
CA ALA A 99 -8.47 9.14 -7.57
C ALA A 99 -8.72 7.66 -7.84
N GLY A 100 -8.35 6.81 -6.89
CA GLY A 100 -8.71 5.41 -6.89
C GLY A 100 -10.07 5.21 -6.24
N THR A 101 -10.59 3.98 -6.30
CA THR A 101 -11.79 3.61 -5.55
C THR A 101 -11.57 3.86 -4.06
N PRO A 102 -12.40 4.69 -3.39
CA PRO A 102 -12.24 4.99 -1.98
C PRO A 102 -12.33 3.74 -1.11
N ALA A 103 -11.64 3.73 0.03
CA ALA A 103 -11.83 2.76 1.09
C ALA A 103 -12.57 3.44 2.27
N PRO A 104 -13.92 3.35 2.35
CA PRO A 104 -14.69 4.11 3.34
C PRO A 104 -14.29 3.85 4.79
N PHE A 105 -13.87 2.62 5.12
CA PHE A 105 -13.39 2.26 6.45
C PHE A 105 -12.11 3.02 6.87
N LEU A 106 -11.33 3.49 5.89
CA LEU A 106 -10.12 4.26 6.14
C LEU A 106 -10.33 5.77 5.98
N ALA A 107 -11.55 6.20 5.64
CA ALA A 107 -11.90 7.60 5.58
C ALA A 107 -11.70 8.26 6.96
N GLY A 108 -11.07 9.43 6.99
CA GLY A 108 -10.72 10.12 8.24
C GLY A 108 -9.48 9.57 8.96
N HIS A 109 -8.90 8.45 8.51
CA HIS A 109 -7.67 7.87 9.08
C HIS A 109 -6.39 8.29 8.34
N GLY A 110 -6.47 9.31 7.48
CA GLY A 110 -5.34 9.87 6.75
C GLY A 110 -4.88 9.02 5.55
N TRP A 111 -5.77 8.19 5.01
CA TRP A 111 -5.52 7.38 3.82
C TRP A 111 -6.26 7.94 2.62
N GLN A 112 -5.55 8.05 1.50
CA GLN A 112 -6.08 8.50 0.23
C GLN A 112 -5.95 7.38 -0.79
N ALA A 113 -7.02 7.08 -1.52
CA ALA A 113 -6.99 6.13 -2.62
C ALA A 113 -6.62 6.86 -3.92
N VAL A 114 -5.59 6.38 -4.60
CA VAL A 114 -5.20 6.84 -5.95
C VAL A 114 -5.12 5.66 -6.89
N ASP A 115 -5.32 5.91 -8.18
CA ASP A 115 -5.12 4.89 -9.21
C ASP A 115 -3.61 4.63 -9.41
N ALA A 116 -3.19 3.38 -9.51
CA ALA A 116 -1.77 3.02 -9.61
C ALA A 116 -1.18 3.27 -11.01
N TRP A 117 -2.06 3.35 -12.01
CA TRP A 117 -1.72 3.37 -13.42
C TRP A 117 -1.76 4.80 -13.98
N GLN A 118 -2.60 5.67 -13.43
CA GLN A 118 -2.68 7.10 -13.79
C GLN A 118 -2.86 7.27 -15.31
N SER A 119 -3.85 6.57 -15.87
CA SER A 119 -4.00 6.38 -17.32
C SER A 119 -4.42 7.64 -18.08
N GLY A 120 -4.95 8.64 -17.38
CA GLY A 120 -5.23 9.98 -17.90
C GLY A 120 -4.00 10.89 -17.98
N LEU A 121 -2.84 10.45 -17.48
CA LEU A 121 -1.58 11.20 -17.54
C LEU A 121 -0.57 10.54 -18.50
N PRO A 122 0.35 11.31 -19.12
CA PRO A 122 1.50 10.73 -19.78
C PRO A 122 2.27 9.81 -18.83
N CYS A 123 2.67 8.61 -19.29
CA CYS A 123 3.25 7.56 -18.43
C CYS A 123 4.39 8.06 -17.51
N ALA A 124 5.34 8.84 -18.04
CA ALA A 124 6.44 9.39 -17.27
C ALA A 124 5.99 10.44 -16.22
N GLU A 125 4.95 11.20 -16.54
CA GLU A 125 4.35 12.19 -15.63
C GLU A 125 3.62 11.50 -14.47
N GLY A 126 2.75 10.54 -14.79
CA GLY A 126 2.01 9.75 -13.80
C GLY A 126 2.95 9.02 -12.86
N ALA A 127 3.97 8.35 -13.40
CA ALA A 127 4.99 7.67 -12.58
C ALA A 127 5.75 8.64 -11.66
N ARG A 128 6.13 9.82 -12.15
CA ARG A 128 6.85 10.83 -11.35
C ARG A 128 5.99 11.35 -10.20
N ARG A 129 4.73 11.71 -10.47
CA ARG A 129 3.79 12.22 -9.45
C ARG A 129 3.47 11.16 -8.41
N LEU A 130 3.21 9.93 -8.85
CA LEU A 130 2.89 8.82 -7.97
C LEU A 130 4.08 8.46 -7.08
N SER A 131 5.30 8.41 -7.62
CA SER A 131 6.52 8.22 -6.82
C SER A 131 6.72 9.37 -5.82
N GLY A 132 6.41 10.61 -6.23
CA GLY A 132 6.40 11.77 -5.33
C GLY A 132 5.43 11.61 -4.15
N ALA A 133 4.21 11.15 -4.41
CA ALA A 133 3.20 10.89 -3.38
C ALA A 133 3.65 9.79 -2.40
N VAL A 134 4.15 8.66 -2.92
CA VAL A 134 4.68 7.55 -2.10
C VAL A 134 5.87 8.01 -1.25
N ARG A 135 6.78 8.80 -1.79
CA ARG A 135 7.90 9.38 -1.04
C ARG A 135 7.42 10.30 0.08
N ARG A 136 6.42 11.15 -0.15
CA ARG A 136 5.82 12.00 0.89
C ARG A 136 5.16 11.17 1.98
N ALA A 137 4.44 10.11 1.61
CA ALA A 137 3.82 9.20 2.58
C ALA A 137 4.87 8.49 3.45
N LEU A 138 5.98 8.04 2.86
CA LEU A 138 7.09 7.43 3.60
C LEU A 138 7.79 8.42 4.54
N ALA A 139 7.96 9.67 4.12
CA ALA A 139 8.50 10.73 4.98
C ALA A 139 7.55 11.00 6.15
N GLY A 140 6.24 11.17 5.89
CA GLY A 140 5.25 11.38 6.93
C GLY A 140 5.12 10.20 7.89
N ALA A 141 5.28 8.96 7.41
CA ALA A 141 5.29 7.77 8.27
C ALA A 141 6.46 7.78 9.27
N ARG A 142 7.63 8.30 8.87
CA ARG A 142 8.76 8.49 9.79
C ARG A 142 8.43 9.49 10.90
N ASP A 143 7.82 10.62 10.55
CA ASP A 143 7.45 11.67 11.51
C ASP A 143 6.34 11.20 12.48
N LEU A 144 5.52 10.24 12.06
CA LEU A 144 4.49 9.61 12.89
C LEU A 144 5.03 8.50 13.81
N ALA A 145 6.28 8.05 13.59
CA ALA A 145 6.91 6.99 14.36
C ALA A 145 7.78 7.51 15.53
N SER A 146 8.12 8.81 15.51
CA SER A 146 8.77 9.56 16.60
C SER A 146 7.77 10.02 17.65
#